data_AF-A0A523V4M6-F1
#
_entry.id   AF-A0A523V4M6-F1
#
_cell.length_a   1.000
_cell.length_b   1.000
_cell.length_c   1.000
_cell.angle_alpha   90.00
_cell.angle_beta   90.00
_cell.angle_gamma   90.00
#
_symmetry.space_group_name_H-M   'P 1'
#
loop_
_entity.id
_entity.type
_entity.pdbx_description
1 polymer ?
#
loop_
_entity_poly.entity_id
_entity_poly.type
_entity_poly.pdbx_seq_one_letter_code
_entity_poly.pdbx_strand_id
1 'polypeptide(L)'
;GNINSSSWDELLDSGLYSRFGKAKADHSFICRSCQYLDLCHGDCLKHRAFNLNNEKKLSTLCSGWKMFYQHSLPVFKNIASNIGT
;
A
#
# COMPACT_ATOMS: atom_id res chain seq x y z
N GLY A 1 -8.54 -21.25 -0.30
CA GLY A 1 -8.51 -22.53 0.43
C GLY A 1 -9.67 -22.58 1.40
N ASN A 2 -9.70 -23.59 2.27
CA ASN A 2 -10.70 -23.75 3.31
C ASN A 2 -9.98 -24.25 4.57
N ILE A 3 -10.21 -23.59 5.71
CA ILE A 3 -9.49 -23.89 6.96
C ILE A 3 -9.76 -25.30 7.50
N ASN A 4 -10.87 -25.93 7.12
CA ASN A 4 -11.22 -27.28 7.54
C ASN A 4 -10.53 -28.37 6.71
N SER A 5 -9.92 -28.00 5.57
CA SER A 5 -9.37 -28.93 4.60
C SER A 5 -7.97 -28.54 4.09
N SER A 6 -7.35 -27.52 4.68
CA SER A 6 -6.02 -27.05 4.30
C SER A 6 -5.22 -26.71 5.54
N SER A 7 -3.95 -27.10 5.59
CA SER A 7 -3.04 -26.68 6.65
C SER A 7 -2.67 -25.20 6.52
N TRP A 8 -2.14 -24.60 7.58
CA TRP A 8 -1.63 -23.23 7.53
C TRP A 8 -0.48 -23.09 6.53
N ASP A 9 0.44 -24.06 6.51
CA ASP A 9 1.58 -24.05 5.58
C ASP A 9 1.10 -24.10 4.12
N GLU A 10 0.12 -24.96 3.79
CA GLU A 10 -0.47 -25.02 2.45
C GLU A 10 -1.13 -23.68 2.04
N LEU A 11 -1.81 -23.01 2.98
CA LEU A 11 -2.45 -21.73 2.70
C LEU A 11 -1.41 -20.60 2.50
N LEU A 12 -0.34 -20.59 3.29
CA LEU A 12 0.77 -19.63 3.19
C LEU A 12 1.58 -19.84 1.90
N ASP A 13 1.86 -21.09 1.54
CA ASP A 13 2.59 -21.46 0.34
C ASP A 13 1.73 -21.39 -0.94
N SER A 14 0.44 -21.15 -0.80
CA SER A 14 -0.46 -21.10 -1.93
C SER A 14 -0.05 -20.01 -2.94
N GLY A 15 -0.09 -20.37 -4.23
CA GLY A 15 0.23 -19.42 -5.30
C GLY A 15 -0.67 -18.17 -5.29
N LEU A 16 -1.90 -18.28 -4.78
CA LEU A 16 -2.80 -17.13 -4.59
C LEU A 16 -2.25 -16.15 -3.56
N TYR A 17 -1.83 -16.64 -2.40
CA TYR A 17 -1.24 -15.81 -1.33
C TYR A 17 0.04 -15.15 -1.83
N SER A 18 0.92 -15.91 -2.49
CA SER A 18 2.16 -15.37 -3.08
C SER A 18 1.90 -14.27 -4.12
N ARG A 19 0.94 -14.47 -5.05
CA ARG A 19 0.59 -13.45 -6.06
C ARG A 19 0.00 -12.19 -5.43
N PHE A 20 -0.88 -12.34 -4.43
CA PHE A 20 -1.43 -11.19 -3.71
C PHE A 20 -0.33 -10.42 -2.97
N GLY A 21 0.62 -11.12 -2.33
CA GLY A 21 1.79 -10.51 -1.69
C GLY A 21 2.65 -9.72 -2.69
N LYS A 22 3.00 -10.32 -3.83
CA LYS A 22 3.80 -9.67 -4.89
C LYS A 22 3.11 -8.42 -5.44
N ALA A 23 1.78 -8.44 -5.61
CA ALA A 23 1.03 -7.29 -6.09
C ALA A 23 1.15 -6.06 -5.16
N LYS A 24 1.41 -6.25 -3.86
CA LYS A 24 1.59 -5.12 -2.93
C LYS A 24 2.75 -4.22 -3.34
N ALA A 25 3.85 -4.80 -3.81
CA ALA A 25 5.05 -4.09 -4.25
C ALA A 25 5.03 -3.67 -5.74
N ASP A 26 4.02 -4.10 -6.51
CA ASP A 26 3.84 -3.71 -7.91
C ASP A 26 3.28 -2.27 -8.00
N HIS A 27 4.19 -1.31 -7.87
CA HIS A 27 3.90 0.12 -7.99
C HIS A 27 3.99 0.58 -9.45
N SER A 28 3.21 1.60 -9.83
CA SER A 28 3.38 2.25 -11.14
C SER A 28 4.60 3.19 -11.14
N PHE A 29 5.01 3.64 -12.33
CA PHE A 29 6.08 4.62 -12.46
C PHE A 29 5.78 5.92 -11.69
N ILE A 30 4.53 6.35 -11.69
CA ILE A 30 4.07 7.55 -10.96
C ILE A 30 4.25 7.40 -9.45
N CYS A 31 3.94 6.21 -8.91
CA CYS A 31 4.20 5.90 -7.50
C CYS A 31 5.72 5.88 -7.23
N ARG A 32 6.51 5.22 -8.08
CA ARG A 32 7.98 5.14 -7.95
C ARG A 32 8.66 6.52 -7.95
N SER A 33 8.10 7.52 -8.63
CA SER A 33 8.62 8.89 -8.63
C SER A 33 7.99 9.80 -7.55
N CYS A 34 7.13 9.28 -6.67
CA CYS A 34 6.40 10.09 -5.69
C CYS A 34 7.16 10.19 -4.36
N GLN A 35 7.38 11.42 -3.88
CA GLN A 35 8.05 11.68 -2.59
C GLN A 35 7.36 11.10 -1.34
N TYR A 36 6.11 10.66 -1.45
CA TYR A 36 5.35 10.06 -0.34
C TYR A 36 5.24 8.54 -0.42
N LEU A 37 5.93 7.89 -1.39
CA LEU A 37 5.82 6.45 -1.57
C LEU A 37 6.23 5.67 -0.32
N ASP A 38 7.25 6.12 0.40
CA ASP A 38 7.75 5.46 1.61
C ASP A 38 6.78 5.56 2.79
N LEU A 39 5.73 6.39 2.69
CA LEU A 39 4.69 6.53 3.70
C LEU A 39 3.42 5.77 3.30
N CYS A 40 3.05 5.82 2.03
CA CYS A 40 1.77 5.27 1.57
C CYS A 40 1.89 3.87 0.95
N HIS A 41 3.07 3.49 0.43
CA HIS A 41 3.32 2.26 -0.33
C HIS A 41 2.25 1.98 -1.40
N GLY A 42 1.80 3.03 -2.09
CA GLY A 42 0.77 2.91 -3.13
C GLY A 42 -0.65 2.58 -2.63
N ASP A 43 -0.89 2.64 -1.31
CA ASP A 43 -2.14 2.26 -0.63
C ASP A 43 -2.50 0.76 -0.76
N CYS A 44 -3.54 0.36 -0.03
CA CYS A 44 -4.13 -0.97 -0.08
C CYS A 44 -4.51 -1.36 -1.52
N LEU A 45 -4.24 -2.62 -1.89
CA LEU A 45 -4.63 -3.17 -3.19
C LEU A 45 -6.13 -3.02 -3.48
N LYS A 46 -6.98 -3.04 -2.45
CA LYS A 46 -8.41 -2.74 -2.57
C LYS A 46 -8.64 -1.39 -3.27
N HIS A 47 -7.89 -0.35 -2.91
CA HIS A 47 -8.07 0.98 -3.49
C HIS A 47 -7.40 1.15 -4.86
N ARG A 48 -6.58 0.16 -5.28
CA ARG A 48 -5.92 0.12 -6.59
C ARG A 48 -6.68 -0.72 -7.62
N ALA A 49 -7.24 -1.85 -7.20
CA ALA A 49 -7.79 -2.90 -8.06
C ALA A 49 -9.18 -2.60 -8.62
N PHE A 50 -10.01 -1.82 -7.92
CA PHE A 50 -11.40 -1.55 -8.33
C PHE A 50 -11.54 -0.45 -9.39
N ASN A 51 -10.44 0.13 -9.86
CA ASN A 51 -10.50 1.18 -10.87
C ASN A 51 -10.19 0.60 -12.25
N LEU A 52 -11.23 0.17 -12.97
CA LEU A 52 -11.15 -0.43 -14.31
C LEU A 52 -10.48 0.49 -15.35
N ASN A 53 -10.50 1.81 -15.12
CA ASN A 53 -9.90 2.82 -16.01
C ASN A 53 -8.48 3.23 -15.59
N ASN A 54 -7.90 2.53 -14.61
CA ASN A 54 -6.64 2.91 -13.99
C ASN A 54 -5.47 2.11 -14.55
N GLU A 55 -5.16 2.39 -15.81
CA GLU A 55 -3.94 1.91 -16.47
C GLU A 55 -2.68 2.24 -15.65
N LYS A 56 -2.76 3.28 -14.81
CA LYS A 56 -1.71 3.78 -13.92
C LYS A 56 -1.64 3.08 -12.56
N LYS A 57 -2.54 2.14 -12.23
CA LYS A 57 -2.61 1.40 -10.96
C LYS A 57 -2.52 2.28 -9.69
N LEU A 58 -3.01 3.52 -9.73
CA LEU A 58 -3.01 4.45 -8.60
C LEU A 58 -4.17 4.20 -7.61
N SER A 59 -3.98 4.45 -6.32
CA SER A 59 -5.12 4.49 -5.40
C SER A 59 -6.14 5.57 -5.81
N THR A 60 -7.44 5.28 -5.72
CA THR A 60 -8.50 6.30 -5.84
C THR A 60 -8.40 7.39 -4.78
N LEU A 61 -7.70 7.12 -3.66
CA LEU A 61 -7.44 8.05 -2.57
C LEU A 61 -6.11 8.81 -2.72
N CYS A 62 -5.37 8.61 -3.82
CA CYS A 62 -4.01 9.15 -3.97
C CYS A 62 -3.93 10.68 -3.81
N SER A 63 -4.88 11.43 -4.35
CA SER A 63 -4.93 12.89 -4.20
C SER A 63 -5.16 13.31 -2.75
N GLY A 64 -6.08 12.64 -2.06
CA GLY A 64 -6.35 12.87 -0.63
C GLY A 64 -5.14 12.59 0.24
N TRP A 65 -4.42 11.47 -0.02
CA TRP A 65 -3.18 11.17 0.68
C TRP A 65 -2.12 12.24 0.46
N LYS A 66 -1.92 12.70 -0.78
CA LYS A 66 -0.97 13.79 -1.08
C LYS A 66 -1.30 15.07 -0.32
N MET A 67 -2.57 15.45 -0.28
CA MET A 67 -3.05 16.62 0.47
C MET A 67 -2.79 16.46 1.97
N PHE A 68 -3.15 15.31 2.53
CA PHE A 68 -2.93 15.01 3.93
C PHE A 68 -1.45 15.10 4.30
N TYR A 69 -0.57 14.42 3.57
CA TYR A 69 0.86 14.43 3.86
C TYR A 69 1.49 15.80 3.72
N GLN A 70 1.10 16.57 2.70
CA GLN A 70 1.58 17.94 2.53
C GLN A 70 1.24 18.81 3.75
N HIS A 71 0.08 18.60 4.37
CA HIS A 71 -0.36 19.35 5.54
C HIS A 71 0.25 18.81 6.85
N SER A 72 0.24 17.50 7.07
CA SER A 72 0.53 16.89 8.38
C SER A 72 1.99 16.52 8.61
N LEU A 73 2.77 16.26 7.55
CA LEU A 73 4.14 15.76 7.71
C LEU A 73 5.07 16.65 8.53
N PRO A 74 5.04 18.00 8.41
CA PRO A 74 5.90 18.84 9.25
C PRO A 74 5.65 18.60 10.74
N VAL A 75 4.38 18.51 11.16
CA VAL A 75 3.99 18.28 12.56
C VAL A 75 4.37 16.87 13.00
N PHE A 76 4.10 15.86 12.17
CA PHE A 76 4.45 14.48 12.51
C PHE A 76 5.95 14.24 12.60
N LYS A 77 6.75 14.89 11.74
CA LYS A 77 8.21 14.86 11.87
C LYS A 77 8.65 15.47 13.19
N ASN A 78 8.06 16.59 13.60
CA ASN A 78 8.36 17.17 14.91
C ASN A 78 7.99 16.21 16.04
N ILE A 79 6.79 15.63 16.05
CA ILE A 79 6.37 14.66 17.07
C ILE A 79 7.33 13.46 17.11
N ALA A 80 7.63 12.85 15.96
CA ALA A 80 8.51 11.69 15.87
C ALA A 80 9.92 11.97 16.43
N SER A 81 10.48 13.17 16.20
CA SER A 81 11.78 13.57 16.76
C SER A 81 11.78 13.79 18.27
N ASN A 82 10.60 13.92 18.90
CA ASN A 82 10.45 14.18 20.34
C ASN A 82 9.91 12.96 21.11
N ILE A 83 9.69 11.83 20.45
CA ILE A 83 9.31 10.58 21.12
C ILE A 83 10.60 9.78 21.37
N GLY A 84 11.05 9.73 22.62
CA GLY A 84 12.23 8.95 23.04
C GLY A 84 13.33 9.76 23.73
N THR A 85 13.16 11.07 23.88
CA THR A 85 13.81 11.89 24.93
C THR A 85 12.94 11.88 26.18
#